data_AF-A0A9W4U5R3-F1
#
_entry.id   AF-A0A9W4U5R3-F1
#
_cell.length_a   1.000
_cell.length_b   1.000
_cell.length_c   1.000
_cell.angle_alpha   90.00
_cell.angle_beta   90.00
_cell.angle_gamma   90.00
#
_symmetry.space_group_name_H-M   'P 1'
#
loop_
_entity.id
_entity.type
_entity.pdbx_description
1 polymer ?
#
loop_
_entity_poly.entity_id
_entity_poly.type
_entity_poly.pdbx_seq_one_letter_code
_entity_poly.pdbx_strand_id
1 'polypeptide(L)'
;MPTTEDNINFLYLIITEDDSPALDMDTIATKLGLNKAAASKRWSRLKGAMNAGENPGPNAYKFLWLALKHSQRSKVTCNETTTHFFAYQS
;
A
#
# COMPACT_ATOMS: atom_id res chain seq x y z
N MET A 1 24.30 0.37 2.02
CA MET A 1 23.06 1.09 2.40
C MET A 1 22.03 0.79 1.33
N PRO A 2 20.76 0.52 1.68
CA PRO A 2 19.71 0.32 0.68
C PRO A 2 19.58 1.57 -0.20
N THR A 3 19.46 1.38 -1.50
CA THR A 3 19.31 2.49 -2.45
C THR A 3 17.89 3.07 -2.40
N THR A 4 17.68 4.24 -2.99
CA THR A 4 16.34 4.84 -3.09
C THR A 4 15.37 3.91 -3.81
N GLU A 5 15.85 3.12 -4.77
CA GLU A 5 15.06 2.15 -5.54
C GLU A 5 14.64 0.97 -4.66
N ASP A 6 15.58 0.41 -3.88
CA ASP A 6 15.27 -0.66 -2.92
C ASP A 6 14.21 -0.22 -1.91
N ASN A 7 14.29 1.04 -1.44
CA ASN A 7 13.30 1.59 -0.53
C ASN A 7 11.91 1.74 -1.17
N ILE A 8 11.83 2.15 -2.45
CA ILE A 8 10.57 2.23 -3.20
C ILE A 8 9.96 0.83 -3.34
N ASN A 9 10.77 -0.16 -3.71
CA ASN A 9 10.34 -1.55 -3.85
C ASN A 9 9.81 -2.10 -2.53
N PHE A 10 10.55 -1.89 -1.44
CA PHE A 10 10.16 -2.34 -0.11
C PHE A 10 8.86 -1.69 0.37
N LEU A 11 8.71 -0.37 0.19
CA LEU A 11 7.49 0.34 0.55
C LEU A 11 6.29 -0.12 -0.29
N TYR A 12 6.50 -0.40 -1.58
CA TYR A 12 5.45 -0.91 -2.45
C TYR A 12 4.97 -2.29 -1.98
N LEU A 13 5.89 -3.22 -1.71
CA LEU A 13 5.56 -4.55 -1.19
C LEU A 13 4.73 -4.49 0.08
N ILE A 14 5.12 -3.66 1.06
CA ILE A 14 4.37 -3.51 2.32
C ILE A 14 2.93 -3.04 2.06
N ILE A 15 2.74 -2.13 1.11
CA ILE A 15 1.42 -1.59 0.79
C ILE A 15 0.59 -2.61 0.02
N THR A 16 1.19 -3.43 -0.85
CA THR A 16 0.46 -4.39 -1.69
C THR A 16 0.28 -5.78 -1.09
N GLU A 17 0.92 -6.08 0.05
CA GLU A 17 0.83 -7.37 0.73
C GLU A 17 -0.62 -7.72 1.11
N ASP A 18 -1.41 -6.72 1.51
CA ASP A 18 -2.84 -6.89 1.70
C ASP A 18 -3.51 -6.59 0.35
N ASP A 19 -4.09 -7.61 -0.31
CA ASP A 19 -4.68 -7.63 -1.67
C ASP A 19 -5.47 -6.38 -2.11
N SER A 20 -5.91 -5.53 -1.18
CA SER A 20 -6.45 -4.21 -1.49
C SER A 20 -6.02 -3.16 -0.45
N PRO A 21 -5.00 -2.33 -0.75
CA PRO A 21 -4.67 -1.24 0.15
C PRO A 21 -5.80 -0.21 0.14
N ALA A 22 -6.49 -0.10 1.28
CA ALA A 22 -7.45 0.96 1.56
C ALA A 22 -6.71 2.30 1.72
N LEU A 23 -6.18 2.82 0.61
CA LEU A 23 -5.49 4.08 0.54
C LEU A 23 -6.50 5.22 0.56
N ASP A 24 -6.39 6.10 1.55
CA ASP A 24 -7.13 7.35 1.57
C ASP A 24 -6.52 8.34 0.56
N MET A 25 -6.96 8.20 -0.69
CA MET A 25 -6.50 9.02 -1.81
C MET A 25 -6.86 10.50 -1.63
N ASP A 26 -7.92 10.84 -0.90
CA ASP A 26 -8.32 12.22 -0.65
C ASP A 26 -7.32 12.93 0.28
N THR A 27 -6.93 12.27 1.36
CA THR A 27 -5.91 12.80 2.28
C THR A 27 -4.53 12.86 1.60
N ILE A 28 -4.15 11.83 0.84
CA ILE A 28 -2.87 11.80 0.11
C ILE A 28 -2.82 12.92 -0.94
N ALA A 29 -3.90 13.11 -1.70
CA ALA A 29 -3.99 14.16 -2.71
C ALA A 29 -3.89 15.55 -2.07
N THR A 30 -4.60 15.80 -0.97
CA THR A 30 -4.53 17.05 -0.22
C THR A 30 -3.11 17.35 0.27
N LYS A 31 -2.40 16.35 0.81
CA LYS A 31 -1.01 16.51 1.27
C LYS A 31 -0.02 16.78 0.14
N LEU A 32 -0.33 16.31 -1.07
CA LEU A 32 0.46 16.56 -2.28
C LEU A 32 0.05 17.84 -3.01
N GLY A 33 -1.03 18.51 -2.61
CA GLY A 33 -1.60 19.65 -3.33
C GLY A 33 -2.20 19.24 -4.68
N LEU A 34 -2.71 18.01 -4.78
CA LEU A 34 -3.28 17.42 -5.99
C LEU A 34 -4.76 17.11 -5.80
N ASN A 35 -5.46 16.90 -6.92
CA ASN A 35 -6.82 16.35 -6.91
C ASN A 35 -6.78 14.83 -6.75
N LYS A 36 -7.84 14.24 -6.15
CA LYS A 36 -7.99 12.79 -5.98
C LYS A 36 -7.71 12.01 -7.26
N ALA A 37 -8.30 12.44 -8.39
CA ALA A 37 -8.10 11.80 -9.69
C ALA A 37 -6.62 11.84 -10.16
N ALA A 38 -5.88 12.89 -9.83
CA ALA A 38 -4.45 12.97 -10.14
C ALA A 38 -3.63 12.01 -9.25
N ALA A 39 -3.97 11.89 -7.97
CA ALA A 39 -3.36 10.91 -7.08
C ALA A 39 -3.63 9.46 -7.53
N SER A 40 -4.87 9.13 -7.92
CA SER A 40 -5.21 7.81 -8.47
C SER A 40 -4.47 7.50 -9.77
N LYS A 41 -4.31 8.48 -10.67
CA LYS A 41 -3.47 8.31 -11.87
C LYS A 41 -2.01 8.06 -11.51
N ARG A 42 -1.48 8.75 -10.51
CA ARG A 42 -0.10 8.55 -10.03
C ARG A 42 0.10 7.16 -9.45
N TRP A 43 -0.87 6.67 -8.68
CA TRP A 43 -0.90 5.29 -8.20
C TRP A 43 -0.92 4.27 -9.34
N SER A 44 -1.76 4.49 -10.37
CA SER A 44 -1.80 3.61 -11.54
C SER A 44 -0.46 3.57 -12.29
N ARG A 45 0.18 4.73 -12.47
CA ARG A 45 1.51 4.83 -13.11
C ARG A 45 2.57 4.12 -12.28
N LEU A 46 2.54 4.30 -10.96
CA LEU A 46 3.44 3.62 -10.04
C LEU A 46 3.27 2.10 -10.14
N LYS A 47 2.05 1.57 -10.04
CA LYS A 47 1.78 0.13 -10.22
C LYS A 47 2.28 -0.40 -11.56
N GLY A 48 2.06 0.34 -12.64
CA GLY A 48 2.55 -0.02 -13.97
C GLY A 48 4.07 -0.14 -14.02
N ALA A 49 4.78 0.88 -13.51
CA ALA A 49 6.25 0.87 -13.45
C ALA A 49 6.78 -0.26 -12.56
N MET A 50 6.16 -0.48 -11.39
CA MET A 50 6.53 -1.57 -10.48
C MET A 50 6.35 -2.96 -11.13
N ASN A 51 5.25 -3.17 -11.86
CA ASN A 51 5.01 -4.42 -12.58
C ASN A 51 5.97 -4.61 -13.77
N ALA A 52 6.41 -3.52 -14.39
CA ALA A 52 7.41 -3.54 -15.45
C ALA A 52 8.85 -3.68 -14.94
N GLY A 53 9.08 -3.59 -13.62
CA GLY A 53 10.42 -3.53 -13.03
C GLY A 53 11.16 -2.22 -13.32
N GLU A 54 10.43 -1.16 -13.70
CA GLU A 54 10.96 0.15 -14.01
C GLU A 54 10.91 1.07 -12.78
N ASN A 55 11.84 2.03 -12.70
CA ASN A 55 11.85 3.00 -11.61
C ASN A 55 10.71 4.02 -11.79
N PRO A 56 9.71 4.09 -10.87
CA PRO A 56 8.59 5.04 -10.96
C PRO A 56 8.99 6.51 -10.74
N GLY A 57 10.28 6.79 -10.56
CA GLY A 57 10.88 8.11 -10.46
C GLY A 57 10.92 8.64 -9.02
N PRO A 58 11.64 9.75 -8.77
CA PRO A 58 11.93 10.25 -7.43
C PRO A 58 10.69 10.68 -6.63
N ASN A 59 9.60 11.04 -7.32
CA ASN A 59 8.35 11.41 -6.68
C ASN A 59 7.54 10.22 -6.16
N ALA A 60 7.88 9.00 -6.58
CA ALA A 60 7.26 7.76 -6.12
C ALA A 60 7.47 7.54 -4.63
N TYR A 61 8.69 7.79 -4.14
CA TYR A 61 9.05 7.62 -2.74
C TYR A 61 8.16 8.47 -1.81
N LYS A 62 8.00 9.76 -2.12
CA LYS A 62 7.15 10.67 -1.33
C LYS A 62 5.67 10.24 -1.37
N PHE A 63 5.19 9.77 -2.52
CA PHE A 63 3.84 9.25 -2.67
C PHE A 63 3.62 7.99 -1.82
N LEU A 64 4.52 7.00 -1.94
CA LEU A 64 4.48 5.76 -1.18
C LEU A 64 4.56 5.98 0.33
N TRP A 65 5.39 6.92 0.77
CA TRP A 65 5.50 7.28 2.19
C TRP A 65 4.18 7.85 2.75
N LEU A 66 3.52 8.74 1.99
CA LEU A 66 2.21 9.27 2.36
C LEU A 66 1.13 8.19 2.30
N ALA A 67 1.18 7.32 1.28
CA ALA A 67 0.28 6.20 1.13
C ALA A 67 0.38 5.24 2.32
N LEU A 68 1.60 4.90 2.76
CA LEU A 68 1.83 4.08 3.95
C LEU A 68 1.25 4.74 5.20
N LYS A 69 1.57 6.02 5.43
CA LYS A 69 1.13 6.78 6.62
C LYS A 69 -0.39 6.90 6.74
N HIS A 70 -1.07 6.99 5.61
CA HIS A 70 -2.52 7.18 5.52
C HIS A 70 -3.27 5.92 5.06
N SER A 71 -2.57 4.78 4.94
CA SER A 71 -3.21 3.49 4.71
C SER A 71 -3.91 3.08 6.00
N GLN A 72 -5.21 2.82 5.92
CA GLN A 72 -5.90 2.13 7.00
C GLN A 72 -5.60 0.64 6.88
N ARG A 73 -4.34 0.24 7.11
CA ARG A 73 -4.04 -1.17 7.36
C ARG A 73 -4.84 -1.52 8.60
N SER A 74 -5.87 -2.35 8.43
CA SER A 74 -6.68 -2.84 9.53
C SER A 74 -5.70 -3.34 10.58
N LYS A 75 -5.72 -2.72 11.77
CA LYS A 75 -5.16 -3.37 12.94
C LYS A 75 -5.83 -4.74 12.92
N VAL A 76 -5.04 -5.80 12.72
CA VAL A 76 -5.51 -7.15 13.02
C VAL A 76 -5.79 -7.09 14.52
N THR A 77 -7.01 -6.69 14.86
CA THR A 77 -7.57 -6.96 16.17
C THR A 77 -7.74 -8.46 16.12
N CYS A 78 -6.81 -9.19 16.74
CA CYS A 78 -7.04 -10.57 17.10
C CYS A 78 -8.29 -10.59 17.98
N ASN A 79 -9.47 -10.67 17.37
CA ASN A 79 -10.65 -11.16 18.05
C ASN A 79 -10.52 -12.68 18.00
N GLU A 80 -9.94 -13.22 19.06
CA GLU A 80 -10.15 -14.60 19.47
C GLU A 80 -11.66 -14.84 19.49
N THR A 81 -12.21 -15.44 18.44
CA THR A 81 -13.53 -16.06 18.51
C THR A 81 -13.66 -17.06 17.38
N THR A 82 -13.45 -18.32 17.75
CA THR A 82 -14.41 -19.43 17.55
C THR A 82 -13.65 -20.71 17.23
N THR A 83 -13.17 -21.33 18.30
CA THR A 83 -13.23 -22.77 18.55
C THR A 83 -14.45 -23.39 17.87
N HIS A 84 -14.27 -24.13 16.76
CA HIS A 84 -15.15 -25.25 16.33
C HIS A 84 -14.52 -25.97 15.12
N PHE A 85 -13.36 -26.60 15.29
CA PHE A 85 -12.83 -27.54 14.28
C PHE A 85 -12.13 -28.76 14.92
N PHE A 86 -12.72 -29.30 15.98
CA PHE A 86 -12.41 -30.65 16.48
C PHE A 86 -13.71 -31.37 16.83
N ALA A 87 -14.44 -31.79 15.81
CA ALA A 87 -15.48 -32.81 15.94
C ALA A 87 -15.52 -33.64 14.65
N TYR A 88 -14.45 -34.42 14.42
CA TYR A 88 -14.46 -35.50 13.44
C TYR A 88 -13.62 -36.67 13.97
N GLN A 89 -14.16 -37.36 14.97
CA GLN A 89 -13.90 -38.78 15.18
C GLN A 89 -15.25 -39.45 15.38
N SER A 90 -15.60 -40.32 14.44
CA SER A 90 -16.60 -41.38 14.56
C SER A 90 -15.92 -42.66 14.12
#